data_AF-A0A6J2RL39-F1
#
_entry.id   AF-A0A6J2RL39-F1
#
_cell.length_a   1.000
_cell.length_b   1.000
_cell.length_c   1.000
_cell.angle_alpha   90.00
_cell.angle_beta   90.00
_cell.angle_gamma   90.00
#
_symmetry.space_group_name_H-M   'P 1'
#
loop_
_entity.id
_entity.type
_entity.pdbx_description
1 polymer ?
#
loop_
_entity_poly.entity_id
_entity_poly.type
_entity_poly.pdbx_seq_one_letter_code
_entity_poly.pdbx_strand_id
1 'polypeptide(L)'
;MERSAAVKHYKAAMLLSGVGDALGYKNQLWEYNESGPAIHQELKELGGLKNIKAELPDWPVSDDTVLHLATAEGLATGKAGEELMHEVAARYVQGMRDMDGRKPGPSSILGVSQLKPGEEGGFRVPYNPEGTGCGAAMRSMCIGLRYPKPDQLLSLVAVAVETGRMTHPHPTGFLGAVASALFTAYAVQRRPITTWGLGLLNEACPIAKCFIQGRGFAVEETERDWDFFCDKWQWYLDFRGISCGVGPVIWPTSYGPAERDEAYKSFSLSGWAGRSGHDAPMIALDALLGAGSDWEELMSRAGFHGGDSDSTAVIACCCWGLLYGTQGVPEGNYSNLEYRDRLERSAEQLYALSH
;
A
#
# COMPACT_ATOMS: atom_id res chain seq x y z
N MET A 1 16.81 15.01 -17.11
CA MET A 1 15.56 15.10 -16.34
C MET A 1 14.49 14.44 -17.18
N GLU A 2 14.11 13.21 -16.83
CA GLU A 2 12.94 12.61 -17.47
C GLU A 2 11.69 13.41 -17.11
N ARG A 3 10.87 13.59 -18.15
CA ARG A 3 9.53 14.18 -18.12
C ARG A 3 8.68 13.37 -17.13
N SER A 4 7.72 14.04 -16.49
CA SER A 4 6.70 13.46 -15.60
C SER A 4 6.24 12.05 -16.00
N ALA A 5 5.85 11.23 -15.01
CA ALA A 5 5.37 9.87 -15.29
C ALA A 5 4.28 9.87 -16.39
N ALA A 6 4.52 9.14 -17.48
CA ALA A 6 3.55 8.94 -18.56
C ALA A 6 2.55 7.82 -18.22
N VAL A 7 1.46 7.71 -19.00
CA VAL A 7 0.40 6.68 -18.82
C VAL A 7 0.93 5.26 -18.68
N LYS A 8 1.99 4.88 -19.41
CA LYS A 8 2.62 3.56 -19.31
C LYS A 8 3.12 3.23 -17.89
N HIS A 9 3.56 4.24 -17.13
CA HIS A 9 4.03 4.05 -15.76
C HIS A 9 2.84 3.88 -14.80
N TYR A 10 1.72 4.57 -15.04
CA TYR A 10 0.49 4.36 -14.28
C TYR A 10 -0.05 2.94 -14.50
N LYS A 11 -0.04 2.46 -15.75
CA LYS A 11 -0.41 1.08 -16.08
C LYS A 11 0.49 0.08 -15.37
N ALA A 12 1.81 0.28 -15.42
CA ALA A 12 2.76 -0.53 -14.68
C ALA A 12 2.52 -0.48 -13.16
N ALA A 13 2.19 0.68 -12.60
CA ALA A 13 1.91 0.84 -11.18
C ALA A 13 0.73 -0.02 -10.73
N MET A 14 -0.43 0.07 -11.39
CA MET A 14 -1.60 -0.72 -11.03
C MET A 14 -1.37 -2.21 -11.32
N LEU A 15 -0.79 -2.53 -12.48
CA LEU A 15 -0.53 -3.92 -12.87
C LEU A 15 0.44 -4.60 -11.90
N LEU A 16 1.61 -4.01 -11.65
CA LEU A 16 2.63 -4.60 -10.79
C LEU A 16 2.23 -4.59 -9.31
N SER A 17 1.36 -3.67 -8.89
CA SER A 17 0.73 -3.75 -7.57
C SER A 17 0.00 -5.09 -7.42
N GLY A 18 -0.87 -5.44 -8.38
CA GLY A 18 -1.56 -6.74 -8.37
C GLY A 18 -0.65 -7.96 -8.57
N VAL A 19 0.47 -7.80 -9.29
CA VAL A 19 1.51 -8.84 -9.36
C VAL A 19 2.16 -9.06 -7.99
N GLY A 20 2.49 -7.96 -7.30
CA GLY A 20 3.11 -8.01 -5.97
C GLY A 20 2.24 -8.78 -4.98
N ASP A 21 0.94 -8.42 -4.94
CA ASP A 21 -0.10 -9.15 -4.20
C ASP A 21 -0.08 -10.64 -4.58
N ALA A 22 -0.41 -11.00 -5.83
CA ALA A 22 -0.57 -12.41 -6.22
C ALA A 22 0.67 -13.25 -5.93
N LEU A 23 1.87 -12.68 -6.13
CA LEU A 23 3.14 -13.35 -5.85
C LEU A 23 3.45 -13.48 -4.36
N GLY A 24 3.15 -12.46 -3.53
CA GLY A 24 3.31 -12.54 -2.07
C GLY A 24 2.27 -13.47 -1.44
N TYR A 25 1.09 -13.54 -2.03
CA TYR A 25 -0.03 -14.34 -1.58
C TYR A 25 0.14 -15.84 -1.87
N LYS A 26 0.40 -16.16 -3.15
CA LYS A 26 0.44 -17.53 -3.71
C LYS A 26 -0.70 -18.41 -3.19
N ASN A 27 -1.93 -17.95 -3.39
CA ASN A 27 -3.14 -18.63 -2.94
C ASN A 27 -3.05 -19.04 -1.45
N GLN A 28 -2.68 -18.09 -0.59
CA GLN A 28 -2.52 -18.23 0.88
C GLN A 28 -1.27 -19.02 1.32
N LEU A 29 -0.54 -19.65 0.41
CA LEU A 29 0.58 -20.53 0.81
C LEU A 29 1.79 -19.74 1.30
N TRP A 30 2.00 -18.52 0.81
CA TRP A 30 3.16 -17.71 1.16
C TRP A 30 2.85 -16.62 2.19
N GLU A 31 1.70 -15.96 2.11
CA GLU A 31 1.25 -14.99 3.14
C GLU A 31 1.29 -15.58 4.56
N TYR A 32 0.85 -16.83 4.74
CA TYR A 32 0.79 -17.50 6.05
C TYR A 32 2.04 -18.36 6.35
N ASN A 33 3.10 -18.25 5.55
CA ASN A 33 4.37 -18.90 5.83
C ASN A 33 5.28 -17.93 6.59
N GLU A 34 5.41 -18.10 7.90
CA GLU A 34 6.21 -17.23 8.77
C GLU A 34 7.74 -17.38 8.60
N SER A 35 8.22 -18.01 7.51
CA SER A 35 9.64 -18.18 7.21
C SER A 35 9.98 -17.72 5.79
N GLY A 36 10.53 -16.51 5.68
CA GLY A 36 11.14 -15.99 4.47
C GLY A 36 12.16 -16.95 3.85
N PRO A 37 13.09 -17.57 4.63
CA PRO A 37 13.97 -18.61 4.10
C PRO A 37 13.25 -19.80 3.46
N ALA A 38 12.13 -20.26 4.03
CA ALA A 38 11.35 -21.36 3.45
C ALA A 38 10.65 -20.93 2.15
N ILE A 39 10.05 -19.73 2.13
CA ILE A 39 9.46 -19.14 0.91
C ILE A 39 10.52 -19.06 -0.20
N HIS A 40 11.71 -18.56 0.13
CA HIS A 40 12.84 -18.45 -0.79
C HIS A 40 13.35 -19.81 -1.30
N GLN A 41 13.35 -20.83 -0.44
CA GLN A 41 13.71 -22.18 -0.82
C GLN A 41 12.67 -22.78 -1.79
N GLU A 42 11.38 -22.60 -1.52
CA GLU A 42 10.33 -23.06 -2.44
C GLU A 42 10.37 -22.30 -3.78
N LEU A 43 10.57 -20.98 -3.76
CA LEU A 43 10.78 -20.18 -4.97
C LEU A 43 11.90 -20.75 -5.84
N LYS A 44 13.00 -21.20 -5.23
CA LYS A 44 14.11 -21.84 -5.94
C LYS A 44 13.70 -23.20 -6.53
N GLU A 45 12.90 -23.99 -5.83
CA GLU A 45 12.35 -25.27 -6.30
C GLU A 45 11.38 -25.08 -7.48
N LEU A 46 10.64 -23.97 -7.50
CA LEU A 46 9.82 -23.52 -8.64
C LEU A 46 10.66 -22.97 -9.81
N GLY A 47 11.99 -22.97 -9.71
CA GLY A 47 12.90 -22.52 -10.75
C GLY A 47 13.22 -21.02 -10.71
N GLY A 48 12.89 -20.33 -9.63
CA GLY A 48 13.10 -18.89 -9.43
C GLY A 48 12.01 -18.02 -10.04
N LEU A 49 12.04 -16.73 -9.71
CA LEU A 49 10.98 -15.77 -10.03
C LEU A 49 10.67 -15.68 -11.53
N LYS A 50 11.70 -15.81 -12.38
CA LYS A 50 11.59 -15.81 -13.85
C LYS A 50 10.71 -16.93 -14.43
N ASN A 51 10.48 -18.00 -13.68
CA ASN A 51 9.72 -19.17 -14.12
C ASN A 51 8.29 -19.20 -13.56
N ILE A 52 7.93 -18.23 -12.71
CA ILE A 52 6.56 -18.11 -12.22
C ILE A 52 5.67 -17.52 -13.32
N LYS A 53 4.47 -18.08 -13.44
CA LYS A 53 3.37 -17.50 -14.21
C LYS A 53 2.29 -17.08 -13.23
N ALA A 54 2.10 -15.77 -13.06
CA ALA A 54 1.05 -15.26 -12.18
C ALA A 54 -0.29 -15.35 -12.91
N GLU A 55 -0.92 -16.52 -12.83
CA GLU A 55 -2.19 -16.82 -13.44
C GLU A 55 -3.02 -17.76 -12.54
N LEU A 56 -4.34 -17.73 -12.72
CA LEU A 56 -5.26 -18.62 -12.02
C LEU A 56 -5.05 -20.08 -12.46
N PRO A 57 -5.27 -21.06 -11.56
CA PRO A 57 -5.78 -20.89 -10.19
C PRO A 57 -4.69 -20.71 -9.12
N ASP A 58 -3.42 -20.83 -9.48
CA ASP A 58 -2.34 -20.94 -8.49
C ASP A 58 -1.91 -19.58 -7.90
N TRP A 59 -2.10 -18.51 -8.66
CA TRP A 59 -1.70 -17.15 -8.28
C TRP A 59 -2.88 -16.17 -8.43
N PRO A 60 -3.98 -16.35 -7.67
CA PRO A 60 -5.03 -15.34 -7.58
C PRO A 60 -4.49 -14.10 -6.87
N VAL A 61 -5.10 -12.94 -7.13
CA VAL A 61 -4.89 -11.76 -6.27
C VAL A 61 -5.66 -11.92 -4.95
N SER A 62 -5.20 -11.31 -3.86
CA SER A 62 -5.84 -11.31 -2.55
C SER A 62 -6.88 -10.19 -2.42
N ASP A 63 -7.33 -9.91 -1.19
CA ASP A 63 -8.22 -8.77 -0.92
C ASP A 63 -7.53 -7.42 -1.16
N ASP A 64 -6.20 -7.38 -1.14
CA ASP A 64 -5.36 -6.23 -1.44
C ASP A 64 -5.74 -5.60 -2.78
N THR A 65 -5.58 -6.36 -3.87
CA THR A 65 -5.87 -5.87 -5.22
C THR A 65 -7.36 -5.60 -5.41
N VAL A 66 -8.24 -6.42 -4.82
CA VAL A 66 -9.70 -6.22 -4.94
C VAL A 66 -10.10 -4.88 -4.34
N LEU A 67 -9.60 -4.55 -3.14
CA LEU A 67 -9.90 -3.29 -2.48
C LEU A 67 -9.13 -2.11 -3.09
N HIS A 68 -7.90 -2.31 -3.60
CA HIS A 68 -7.16 -1.29 -4.34
C HIS A 68 -7.87 -0.90 -5.64
N LEU A 69 -8.41 -1.88 -6.39
CA LEU A 69 -9.30 -1.66 -7.53
C LEU A 69 -10.57 -0.92 -7.12
N ALA A 70 -11.18 -1.28 -5.99
CA ALA A 70 -12.38 -0.59 -5.50
C ALA A 70 -12.12 0.91 -5.25
N THR A 71 -10.99 1.25 -4.63
CA THR A 71 -10.56 2.65 -4.47
C THR A 71 -10.31 3.32 -5.83
N ALA A 72 -9.55 2.66 -6.72
CA ALA A 72 -9.17 3.19 -8.02
C ALA A 72 -10.39 3.47 -8.91
N GLU A 73 -11.35 2.53 -8.97
CA GLU A 73 -12.60 2.68 -9.72
C GLU A 73 -13.49 3.78 -9.15
N GLY A 74 -13.52 3.95 -7.82
CA GLY A 74 -14.22 5.06 -7.18
C GLY A 74 -13.64 6.42 -7.57
N LEU A 75 -12.32 6.55 -7.51
CA LEU A 75 -11.59 7.76 -7.93
C LEU A 75 -11.74 8.05 -9.44
N ALA A 76 -11.78 7.01 -10.27
CA ALA A 76 -11.91 7.09 -11.73
C ALA A 76 -13.26 7.68 -12.18
N THR A 77 -14.26 7.76 -11.30
CA THR A 77 -15.53 8.44 -11.59
C THR A 77 -15.38 9.96 -11.73
N GLY A 78 -14.30 10.55 -11.23
CA GLY A 78 -14.08 12.00 -11.22
C GLY A 78 -14.90 12.74 -10.15
N LYS A 79 -15.71 12.04 -9.34
CA LYS A 79 -16.42 12.62 -8.20
C LYS A 79 -15.44 13.22 -7.18
N ALA A 80 -15.93 14.15 -6.37
CA ALA A 80 -15.16 14.81 -5.32
C ALA A 80 -15.98 14.97 -4.04
N GLY A 81 -15.30 15.32 -2.94
CA GLY A 81 -15.97 15.55 -1.65
C GLY A 81 -16.75 14.34 -1.16
N GLU A 82 -17.93 14.57 -0.62
CA GLU A 82 -18.77 13.53 -0.03
C GLU A 82 -19.34 12.54 -1.07
N GLU A 83 -19.61 12.99 -2.29
CA GLU A 83 -20.04 12.10 -3.38
C GLU A 83 -18.98 11.05 -3.70
N LEU A 84 -17.70 11.43 -3.67
CA LEU A 84 -16.58 10.49 -3.82
C LEU A 84 -16.54 9.51 -2.65
N MET A 85 -16.76 9.98 -1.42
CA MET A 85 -16.73 9.10 -0.24
C MET A 85 -17.84 8.04 -0.30
N HIS A 86 -19.04 8.42 -0.73
CA HIS A 86 -20.12 7.46 -0.96
C HIS A 86 -19.83 6.49 -2.12
N GLU A 87 -19.23 6.97 -3.21
CA GLU A 87 -18.84 6.09 -4.31
C GLU A 87 -17.81 5.05 -3.85
N VAL A 88 -16.75 5.48 -3.16
CA VAL A 88 -15.70 4.56 -2.66
C VAL A 88 -16.29 3.59 -1.63
N ALA A 89 -17.15 4.06 -0.72
CA ALA A 89 -17.83 3.18 0.23
C ALA A 89 -18.69 2.12 -0.49
N ALA A 90 -19.43 2.49 -1.54
CA ALA A 90 -20.20 1.54 -2.36
C ALA A 90 -19.30 0.53 -3.07
N ARG A 91 -18.14 0.96 -3.57
CA ARG A 91 -17.14 0.09 -4.19
C ARG A 91 -16.56 -0.91 -3.20
N TYR A 92 -16.27 -0.50 -1.96
CA TYR A 92 -15.82 -1.44 -0.92
C TYR A 92 -16.88 -2.48 -0.57
N VAL A 93 -18.15 -2.07 -0.42
CA VAL A 93 -19.27 -3.01 -0.20
C VAL A 93 -19.39 -4.00 -1.36
N GLN A 94 -19.26 -3.54 -2.61
CA GLN A 94 -19.29 -4.42 -3.78
C GLN A 94 -18.05 -5.32 -3.85
N GLY A 95 -16.86 -4.82 -3.52
CA GLY A 95 -15.61 -5.58 -3.51
C GLY A 95 -15.63 -6.73 -2.51
N MET A 96 -16.27 -6.55 -1.35
CA MET A 96 -16.43 -7.64 -0.36
C MET A 96 -17.24 -8.85 -0.88
N ARG A 97 -17.91 -8.74 -2.03
CA ARG A 97 -18.58 -9.88 -2.69
C ARG A 97 -17.62 -10.78 -3.47
N ASP A 98 -16.38 -10.35 -3.68
CA ASP A 98 -15.32 -11.04 -4.42
C ASP A 98 -14.17 -11.45 -3.48
N MET A 99 -14.50 -11.96 -2.29
CA MET A 99 -13.52 -12.30 -1.24
C MET A 99 -13.32 -13.80 -1.03
N ASP A 100 -14.00 -14.63 -1.82
CA ASP A 100 -13.87 -16.09 -1.71
C ASP A 100 -12.43 -16.50 -2.01
N GLY A 101 -11.80 -17.19 -1.05
CA GLY A 101 -10.41 -17.59 -1.15
C GLY A 101 -9.39 -16.44 -1.14
N ARG A 102 -9.77 -15.20 -0.75
CA ARG A 102 -8.89 -14.00 -0.78
C ARG A 102 -8.50 -13.41 0.59
N LYS A 103 -9.04 -13.97 1.68
CA LYS A 103 -8.65 -13.69 3.09
C LYS A 103 -8.71 -12.22 3.55
N PRO A 104 -9.84 -11.50 3.36
CA PRO A 104 -9.94 -10.14 3.87
C PRO A 104 -9.72 -10.01 5.38
N GLY A 105 -8.92 -9.01 5.76
CA GLY A 105 -8.62 -8.73 7.17
C GLY A 105 -9.87 -8.39 8.02
N PRO A 106 -9.88 -8.70 9.33
CA PRO A 106 -11.06 -8.55 10.19
C PRO A 106 -11.55 -7.09 10.29
N SER A 107 -10.64 -6.11 10.36
CA SER A 107 -10.99 -4.68 10.39
C SER A 107 -11.60 -4.22 9.07
N SER A 108 -11.12 -4.73 7.92
CA SER A 108 -11.74 -4.49 6.61
C SER A 108 -13.16 -5.04 6.56
N ILE A 109 -13.38 -6.30 6.97
CA ILE A 109 -14.72 -6.92 7.00
C ILE A 109 -15.67 -6.12 7.89
N LEU A 110 -15.26 -5.86 9.13
CA LEU A 110 -16.08 -5.17 10.12
C LEU A 110 -16.42 -3.75 9.67
N GLY A 111 -15.44 -3.01 9.16
CA GLY A 111 -15.64 -1.67 8.64
C GLY A 111 -16.64 -1.64 7.49
N VAL A 112 -16.44 -2.48 6.47
CA VAL A 112 -17.34 -2.51 5.30
C VAL A 112 -18.77 -2.90 5.69
N SER A 113 -18.96 -3.81 6.65
CA SER A 113 -20.30 -4.19 7.13
C SER A 113 -21.09 -3.06 7.78
N GLN A 114 -20.42 -1.99 8.21
CA GLN A 114 -21.04 -0.82 8.85
C GLN A 114 -21.34 0.31 7.86
N LEU A 115 -20.80 0.25 6.64
CA LEU A 115 -21.02 1.28 5.62
C LEU A 115 -22.46 1.22 5.10
N LYS A 116 -23.04 2.40 4.90
CA LYS A 116 -24.36 2.63 4.31
C LYS A 116 -24.26 3.68 3.19
N PRO A 117 -23.66 3.35 2.04
CA PRO A 117 -23.48 4.29 0.94
C PRO A 117 -24.84 4.87 0.49
N GLY A 118 -24.92 6.20 0.35
CA GLY A 118 -26.14 6.93 -0.02
C GLY A 118 -26.95 7.49 1.16
N GLU A 119 -26.66 7.07 2.40
CA GLU A 119 -27.20 7.71 3.61
C GLU A 119 -26.24 8.81 4.10
N GLU A 120 -26.74 9.94 4.61
CA GLU A 120 -25.92 11.04 5.15
C GLU A 120 -24.91 10.51 6.20
N GLY A 121 -23.62 10.77 5.98
CA GLY A 121 -22.56 10.25 6.86
C GLY A 121 -22.36 8.73 6.81
N GLY A 122 -23.06 7.99 5.95
CA GLY A 122 -23.04 6.53 5.87
C GLY A 122 -21.71 5.91 5.38
N PHE A 123 -20.71 6.73 5.04
CA PHE A 123 -19.34 6.27 4.81
C PHE A 123 -18.47 6.29 6.08
N ARG A 124 -18.99 6.81 7.21
CA ARG A 124 -18.25 6.90 8.47
C ARG A 124 -18.54 5.70 9.35
N VAL A 125 -17.51 5.23 10.03
CA VAL A 125 -17.60 4.22 11.09
C VAL A 125 -17.04 4.78 12.40
N PRO A 126 -17.51 4.31 13.57
CA PRO A 126 -17.00 4.76 14.87
C PRO A 126 -15.52 4.45 15.06
N TYR A 127 -14.86 5.18 15.97
CA TYR A 127 -13.50 4.85 16.40
C TYR A 127 -13.39 3.39 16.84
N ASN A 128 -12.28 2.73 16.50
CA ASN A 128 -12.01 1.36 16.91
C ASN A 128 -10.53 1.22 17.31
N PRO A 129 -10.21 0.91 18.58
CA PRO A 129 -8.83 0.72 19.03
C PRO A 129 -8.10 -0.42 18.28
N GLU A 130 -8.83 -1.42 17.78
CA GLU A 130 -8.28 -2.54 17.01
C GLU A 130 -8.17 -2.22 15.50
N GLY A 131 -8.53 -1.00 15.07
CA GLY A 131 -8.51 -0.55 13.68
C GLY A 131 -7.11 -0.28 13.10
N THR A 132 -6.06 -0.92 13.61
CA THR A 132 -4.65 -0.62 13.34
C THR A 132 -4.07 -1.28 12.09
N GLY A 133 -4.80 -2.23 11.49
CA GLY A 133 -4.36 -3.07 10.37
C GLY A 133 -3.91 -2.33 9.10
N CYS A 134 -3.17 -3.03 8.24
CA CYS A 134 -2.67 -2.57 6.94
C CYS A 134 -3.78 -2.38 5.89
N GLY A 135 -4.99 -2.89 6.15
CA GLY A 135 -6.18 -2.83 5.29
C GLY A 135 -6.38 -1.50 4.55
N ALA A 136 -6.18 -0.39 5.26
CA ALA A 136 -6.27 0.96 4.70
C ALA A 136 -5.07 1.34 3.81
N ALA A 137 -3.85 0.92 4.18
CA ALA A 137 -2.62 1.18 3.44
C ALA A 137 -2.63 0.49 2.07
N MET A 138 -2.88 -0.82 2.06
CA MET A 138 -2.76 -1.70 0.89
C MET A 138 -3.66 -1.30 -0.30
N ARG A 139 -4.70 -0.49 -0.04
CA ARG A 139 -5.68 -0.06 -1.06
C ARG A 139 -5.62 1.42 -1.43
N SER A 140 -4.59 2.15 -1.00
CA SER A 140 -4.57 3.62 -1.07
C SER A 140 -3.58 4.23 -2.06
N MET A 141 -2.71 3.43 -2.69
CA MET A 141 -1.70 3.93 -3.63
C MET A 141 -2.32 4.72 -4.80
N CYS A 142 -3.47 4.29 -5.30
CA CYS A 142 -4.15 4.93 -6.43
C CYS A 142 -4.65 6.36 -6.12
N ILE A 143 -4.76 6.75 -4.84
CA ILE A 143 -5.02 8.13 -4.44
C ILE A 143 -3.83 9.02 -4.82
N GLY A 144 -2.60 8.53 -4.69
CA GLY A 144 -1.39 9.22 -5.14
C GLY A 144 -1.28 9.32 -6.67
N LEU A 145 -1.81 8.33 -7.40
CA LEU A 145 -1.95 8.42 -8.86
C LEU A 145 -2.94 9.52 -9.25
N ARG A 146 -4.03 9.67 -8.50
CA ARG A 146 -5.09 10.67 -8.75
C ARG A 146 -4.67 12.10 -8.41
N TYR A 147 -3.91 12.28 -7.33
CA TYR A 147 -3.50 13.59 -6.80
C TYR A 147 -1.96 13.72 -6.70
N PRO A 148 -1.22 13.59 -7.82
CA PRO A 148 0.24 13.48 -7.77
C PRO A 148 0.96 14.82 -7.61
N LYS A 149 0.30 15.97 -7.79
CA LYS A 149 0.97 17.27 -7.84
C LYS A 149 1.20 17.84 -6.43
N PRO A 150 2.31 18.56 -6.16
CA PRO A 150 2.59 19.11 -4.83
C PRO A 150 1.49 20.01 -4.25
N ASP A 151 0.80 20.78 -5.09
CA ASP A 151 -0.33 21.65 -4.71
C ASP A 151 -1.62 20.87 -4.37
N GLN A 152 -1.67 19.57 -4.65
CA GLN A 152 -2.79 18.68 -4.34
C GLN A 152 -2.60 17.89 -3.03
N LEU A 153 -1.51 18.13 -2.29
CA LEU A 153 -1.18 17.37 -1.07
C LEU A 153 -2.33 17.38 -0.04
N LEU A 154 -3.00 18.52 0.16
CA LEU A 154 -4.16 18.61 1.05
C LEU A 154 -5.30 17.67 0.62
N SER A 155 -5.60 17.60 -0.69
CA SER A 155 -6.64 16.73 -1.23
C SER A 155 -6.25 15.26 -1.14
N LEU A 156 -4.98 14.93 -1.44
CA LEU A 156 -4.44 13.58 -1.29
C LEU A 156 -4.62 13.08 0.14
N VAL A 157 -4.17 13.88 1.12
CA VAL A 157 -4.24 13.50 2.54
C VAL A 157 -5.69 13.40 3.00
N ALA A 158 -6.55 14.35 2.64
CA ALA A 158 -7.97 14.32 3.02
C ALA A 158 -8.68 13.06 2.50
N VAL A 159 -8.46 12.70 1.23
CA VAL A 159 -9.05 11.49 0.64
C VAL A 159 -8.50 10.24 1.30
N ALA A 160 -7.17 10.12 1.47
CA ALA A 160 -6.55 8.96 2.11
C ALA A 160 -7.01 8.75 3.56
N VAL A 161 -7.16 9.83 4.33
CA VAL A 161 -7.69 9.76 5.71
C VAL A 161 -9.13 9.26 5.69
N GLU A 162 -10.03 9.88 4.92
CA GLU A 162 -11.46 9.50 4.91
C GLU A 162 -11.65 8.06 4.41
N THR A 163 -11.00 7.66 3.31
CA THR A 163 -11.13 6.30 2.75
C THR A 163 -10.47 5.24 3.62
N GLY A 164 -9.39 5.59 4.35
CA GLY A 164 -8.78 4.72 5.34
C GLY A 164 -9.71 4.49 6.53
N ARG A 165 -10.28 5.58 7.06
CA ARG A 165 -11.18 5.55 8.22
C ARG A 165 -12.50 4.82 7.99
N MET A 166 -12.93 4.61 6.73
CA MET A 166 -14.09 3.76 6.41
C MET A 166 -14.00 2.35 7.01
N THR A 167 -12.78 1.84 7.24
CA THR A 167 -12.61 0.52 7.87
C THR A 167 -11.52 0.46 8.95
N HIS A 168 -10.59 1.42 8.96
CA HIS A 168 -9.50 1.49 9.92
C HIS A 168 -9.55 2.84 10.65
N PRO A 169 -10.55 3.06 11.52
CA PRO A 169 -10.75 4.32 12.23
C PRO A 169 -9.80 4.45 13.43
N HIS A 170 -8.51 4.15 13.23
CA HIS A 170 -7.41 4.31 14.18
C HIS A 170 -6.22 4.98 13.45
N PRO A 171 -5.49 5.93 14.06
CA PRO A 171 -4.36 6.64 13.42
C PRO A 171 -3.31 5.70 12.83
N THR A 172 -2.87 4.67 13.55
CA THR A 172 -1.98 3.63 13.00
C THR A 172 -2.46 3.04 11.67
N GLY A 173 -3.77 2.80 11.53
CA GLY A 173 -4.36 2.24 10.31
C GLY A 173 -4.48 3.26 9.19
N PHE A 174 -5.25 4.35 9.39
CA PHE A 174 -5.51 5.31 8.30
C PHE A 174 -4.30 6.16 7.92
N LEU A 175 -3.31 6.37 8.80
CA LEU A 175 -2.06 7.03 8.39
C LEU A 175 -1.22 6.12 7.47
N GLY A 176 -1.43 4.80 7.50
CA GLY A 176 -0.91 3.89 6.50
C GLY A 176 -1.47 4.13 5.09
N ALA A 177 -2.75 4.51 4.99
CA ALA A 177 -3.35 4.97 3.74
C ALA A 177 -2.67 6.24 3.24
N VAL A 178 -2.42 7.19 4.15
CA VAL A 178 -1.70 8.44 3.85
C VAL A 178 -0.29 8.15 3.34
N ALA A 179 0.45 7.27 4.01
CA ALA A 179 1.81 6.87 3.59
C ALA A 179 1.81 6.26 2.18
N SER A 180 0.92 5.29 1.92
CA SER A 180 0.84 4.59 0.62
C SER A 180 0.46 5.54 -0.52
N ALA A 181 -0.51 6.43 -0.30
CA ALA A 181 -0.89 7.46 -1.25
C ALA A 181 0.25 8.46 -1.50
N LEU A 182 0.90 8.92 -0.45
CA LEU A 182 1.97 9.92 -0.53
C LEU A 182 3.20 9.39 -1.27
N PHE A 183 3.64 8.19 -0.95
CA PHE A 183 4.81 7.56 -1.60
C PHE A 183 4.55 7.34 -3.09
N THR A 184 3.32 6.98 -3.45
CA THR A 184 2.91 6.86 -4.84
C THR A 184 2.97 8.22 -5.57
N ALA A 185 2.49 9.30 -4.95
CA ALA A 185 2.62 10.64 -5.51
C ALA A 185 4.09 11.07 -5.66
N TYR A 186 4.94 10.78 -4.66
CA TYR A 186 6.37 11.04 -4.73
C TYR A 186 7.09 10.23 -5.82
N ALA A 187 6.68 8.99 -6.08
CA ALA A 187 7.15 8.20 -7.20
C ALA A 187 6.79 8.83 -8.54
N VAL A 188 5.55 9.33 -8.71
CA VAL A 188 5.14 10.10 -9.91
C VAL A 188 6.01 11.35 -10.10
N GLN A 189 6.30 12.06 -9.01
CA GLN A 189 7.13 13.27 -8.99
C GLN A 189 8.63 13.00 -9.20
N ARG A 190 9.06 11.72 -9.21
CA ARG A 190 10.48 11.33 -9.20
C ARG A 190 11.25 11.92 -8.01
N ARG A 191 10.58 12.11 -6.87
CA ARG A 191 11.21 12.61 -5.63
C ARG A 191 12.19 11.55 -5.11
N PRO A 192 13.40 11.91 -4.64
CA PRO A 192 14.36 10.94 -4.11
C PRO A 192 13.76 10.09 -2.97
N ILE A 193 13.86 8.77 -3.08
CA ILE A 193 13.21 7.79 -2.17
C ILE A 193 13.63 8.01 -0.71
N THR A 194 14.88 8.41 -0.47
CA THR A 194 15.41 8.72 0.87
C THR A 194 14.65 9.85 1.60
N THR A 195 13.88 10.67 0.88
CA THR A 195 13.11 11.79 1.46
C THR A 195 11.66 11.45 1.76
N TRP A 196 11.17 10.27 1.36
CA TRP A 196 9.74 9.96 1.38
C TRP A 196 9.17 9.88 2.80
N GLY A 197 9.81 9.13 3.70
CA GLY A 197 9.36 9.04 5.09
C GLY A 197 9.48 10.37 5.85
N LEU A 198 10.47 11.22 5.51
CA LEU A 198 10.56 12.57 6.06
C LEU A 198 9.37 13.43 5.63
N GLY A 199 8.98 13.36 4.35
CA GLY A 199 7.78 14.03 3.85
C GLY A 199 6.49 13.51 4.49
N LEU A 200 6.42 12.22 4.82
CA LEU A 200 5.31 11.66 5.60
C LEU A 200 5.18 12.33 6.97
N LEU A 201 6.28 12.37 7.74
CA LEU A 201 6.28 12.93 9.09
C LEU A 201 6.10 14.46 9.12
N ASN A 202 6.78 15.18 8.24
CA ASN A 202 6.85 16.65 8.32
C ASN A 202 5.79 17.37 7.49
N GLU A 203 5.21 16.71 6.49
CA GLU A 203 4.23 17.32 5.59
C GLU A 203 2.85 16.66 5.79
N ALA A 204 2.74 15.36 5.54
CA ALA A 204 1.45 14.68 5.44
C ALA A 204 0.77 14.42 6.81
N CYS A 205 1.51 13.97 7.82
CA CYS A 205 0.95 13.74 9.16
C CYS A 205 0.38 15.03 9.80
N PRO A 206 1.08 16.18 9.82
CA PRO A 206 0.50 17.43 10.30
C PRO A 206 -0.77 17.85 9.56
N ILE A 207 -0.79 17.71 8.23
CA ILE A 207 -1.98 17.97 7.42
C ILE A 207 -3.13 17.05 7.82
N ALA A 208 -2.87 15.75 8.01
CA ALA A 208 -3.89 14.79 8.41
C ALA A 208 -4.48 15.15 9.79
N LYS A 209 -3.63 15.54 10.75
CA LYS A 209 -4.06 15.96 12.09
C LYS A 209 -4.97 17.19 12.02
N CYS A 210 -4.55 18.23 11.31
CA CYS A 210 -5.36 19.44 11.10
C CYS A 210 -6.68 19.13 10.39
N PHE A 211 -6.67 18.23 9.40
CA PHE A 211 -7.88 17.80 8.69
C PHE A 211 -8.88 17.12 9.64
N ILE A 212 -8.41 16.20 10.51
CA ILE A 212 -9.26 15.50 11.48
C ILE A 212 -9.87 16.48 12.49
N GLN A 213 -9.07 17.39 13.03
CA GLN A 213 -9.54 18.46 13.92
C GLN A 213 -10.62 19.31 13.24
N GLY A 214 -10.41 19.70 11.98
CA GLY A 214 -11.39 20.47 11.20
C GLY A 214 -12.68 19.72 10.88
N ARG A 215 -12.64 18.37 10.79
CA ARG A 215 -13.83 17.53 10.59
C ARG A 215 -14.65 17.31 11.85
N GLY A 216 -14.04 17.39 13.04
CA GLY A 216 -14.75 17.25 14.31
C GLY A 216 -15.32 15.84 14.58
N PHE A 217 -14.77 14.78 13.98
CA PHE A 217 -15.25 13.41 14.13
C PHE A 217 -14.18 12.50 14.75
N ALA A 218 -14.47 11.89 15.90
CA ALA A 218 -13.56 11.05 16.70
C ALA A 218 -12.18 11.70 16.98
N VAL A 219 -12.17 13.00 17.29
CA VAL A 219 -10.94 13.79 17.44
C VAL A 219 -10.16 13.37 18.67
N GLU A 220 -10.81 13.28 19.82
CA GLU A 220 -10.16 12.98 21.11
C GLU A 220 -9.47 11.61 21.10
N GLU A 221 -10.16 10.58 20.61
CA GLU A 221 -9.61 9.23 20.53
C GLU A 221 -8.44 9.15 19.53
N THR A 222 -8.58 9.86 18.40
CA THR A 222 -7.53 9.89 17.37
C THR A 222 -6.28 10.64 17.84
N GLU A 223 -6.45 11.74 18.58
CA GLU A 223 -5.32 12.49 19.14
C GLU A 223 -4.60 11.72 20.24
N ARG A 224 -5.33 10.97 21.08
CA ARG A 224 -4.76 10.11 22.11
C ARG A 224 -3.80 9.07 21.55
N ASP A 225 -4.17 8.42 20.44
CA ASP A 225 -3.43 7.28 19.89
C ASP A 225 -2.51 7.67 18.71
N TRP A 226 -2.35 8.98 18.45
CA TRP A 226 -1.65 9.53 17.29
C TRP A 226 -0.16 9.21 17.24
N ASP A 227 0.51 9.36 18.38
CA ASP A 227 1.97 9.47 18.45
C ASP A 227 2.67 8.16 18.07
N PHE A 228 2.04 7.00 18.33
CA PHE A 228 2.61 5.69 18.00
C PHE A 228 3.09 5.60 16.56
N PHE A 229 2.26 6.04 15.59
CA PHE A 229 2.61 5.95 14.17
C PHE A 229 3.82 6.84 13.86
N CYS A 230 3.80 8.10 14.30
CA CYS A 230 4.86 9.06 14.05
C CYS A 230 6.18 8.63 14.69
N ASP A 231 6.14 8.17 15.94
CA ASP A 231 7.31 7.73 16.70
C ASP A 231 7.96 6.49 16.05
N LYS A 232 7.15 5.52 15.60
CA LYS A 232 7.66 4.34 14.88
C LYS A 232 8.30 4.70 13.54
N TRP A 233 7.72 5.63 12.80
CA TRP A 233 8.31 6.12 11.56
C TRP A 233 9.60 6.91 11.78
N GLN A 234 9.65 7.77 12.81
CA GLN A 234 10.87 8.49 13.17
C GLN A 234 11.98 7.49 13.56
N TRP A 235 11.65 6.51 14.40
CA TRP A 235 12.57 5.44 14.76
C TRP A 235 13.11 4.70 13.53
N TYR A 236 12.26 4.35 12.56
CA TYR A 236 12.70 3.68 11.33
C TYR A 236 13.68 4.54 10.51
N LEU A 237 13.39 5.84 10.37
CA LEU A 237 14.25 6.74 9.64
C LEU A 237 15.62 6.90 10.31
N ASP A 238 15.66 6.99 11.64
CA ASP A 238 16.91 7.00 12.40
C ASP A 238 17.65 5.66 12.29
N PHE A 239 16.93 4.54 12.38
CA PHE A 239 17.46 3.19 12.22
C PHE A 239 18.13 2.97 10.84
N ARG A 240 17.60 3.61 9.79
CA ARG A 240 18.16 3.60 8.43
C ARG A 240 19.12 4.75 8.14
N GLY A 241 19.34 5.67 9.07
CA GLY A 241 20.22 6.82 8.90
C GLY A 241 19.72 7.86 7.88
N ILE A 242 18.42 7.92 7.63
CA ILE A 242 17.79 8.81 6.62
C ILE A 242 16.81 9.83 7.24
N SER A 243 16.91 10.11 8.54
CA SER A 243 16.05 11.08 9.22
C SER A 243 16.24 12.53 8.77
N CYS A 244 17.35 12.85 8.09
CA CYS A 244 17.53 14.13 7.41
C CYS A 244 17.19 14.10 5.91
N GLY A 245 16.67 12.98 5.39
CA GLY A 245 16.35 12.78 3.97
C GLY A 245 17.56 12.54 3.06
N VAL A 246 18.77 12.51 3.63
CA VAL A 246 20.03 12.32 2.91
C VAL A 246 20.61 10.95 3.28
N GLY A 247 21.14 10.23 2.29
CA GLY A 247 21.83 8.96 2.48
C GLY A 247 23.31 9.12 2.92
N PRO A 248 24.08 8.02 2.98
CA PRO A 248 23.70 6.67 2.56
C PRO A 248 22.72 5.99 3.52
N VAL A 249 21.88 5.09 2.97
CA VAL A 249 21.04 4.20 3.79
C VAL A 249 21.94 3.23 4.56
N ILE A 250 21.68 3.08 5.85
CA ILE A 250 22.41 2.16 6.72
C ILE A 250 21.77 0.77 6.62
N TRP A 251 22.55 -0.20 6.16
CA TRP A 251 22.17 -1.60 6.09
C TRP A 251 22.99 -2.44 7.08
N PRO A 252 22.38 -3.45 7.73
CA PRO A 252 23.14 -4.47 8.44
C PRO A 252 24.11 -5.21 7.51
N THR A 253 25.23 -5.70 8.04
CA THR A 253 26.23 -6.46 7.25
C THR A 253 25.63 -7.69 6.57
N SER A 254 24.72 -8.38 7.25
CA SER A 254 23.92 -9.48 6.71
C SER A 254 22.46 -9.05 6.69
N TYR A 255 21.84 -9.10 5.52
CA TYR A 255 20.44 -8.69 5.34
C TYR A 255 19.71 -9.59 4.33
N GLY A 256 19.93 -10.91 4.47
CA GLY A 256 19.24 -11.94 3.70
C GLY A 256 17.85 -12.25 4.27
N PRO A 257 17.15 -13.28 3.74
CA PRO A 257 15.77 -13.56 4.14
C PRO A 257 15.57 -13.76 5.64
N ALA A 258 16.45 -14.50 6.32
CA ALA A 258 16.35 -14.75 7.76
C ALA A 258 16.60 -13.46 8.58
N GLU A 259 17.61 -12.67 8.21
CA GLU A 259 17.89 -11.41 8.90
C GLU A 259 16.80 -10.36 8.66
N ARG A 260 16.17 -10.37 7.49
CA ARG A 260 15.03 -9.50 7.17
C ARG A 260 13.80 -9.87 7.97
N ASP A 261 13.45 -11.15 8.11
CA ASP A 261 12.34 -11.56 8.97
C ASP A 261 12.51 -11.05 10.41
N GLU A 262 13.71 -11.20 10.98
CA GLU A 262 13.99 -10.67 12.33
C GLU A 262 13.97 -9.15 12.40
N ALA A 263 14.48 -8.45 11.37
CA ALA A 263 14.37 -7.01 11.30
C ALA A 263 12.91 -6.55 11.18
N TYR A 264 12.11 -7.17 10.33
CA TYR A 264 10.70 -6.81 10.10
C TYR A 264 9.85 -7.07 11.34
N LYS A 265 10.13 -8.13 12.11
CA LYS A 265 9.51 -8.32 13.44
C LYS A 265 9.71 -7.11 14.36
N SER A 266 10.87 -6.45 14.30
CA SER A 266 11.13 -5.23 15.09
C SER A 266 10.32 -4.00 14.62
N PHE A 267 9.89 -4.00 13.35
CA PHE A 267 9.05 -2.95 12.78
C PHE A 267 7.58 -3.14 13.21
N SER A 268 7.19 -4.39 13.43
CA SER A 268 5.81 -4.78 13.70
C SER A 268 5.23 -4.22 14.99
N LEU A 269 3.90 -4.09 15.01
CA LEU A 269 3.14 -3.76 16.22
C LEU A 269 3.04 -4.97 17.16
N SER A 270 2.79 -6.17 16.63
CA SER A 270 2.44 -7.36 17.41
C SER A 270 2.98 -8.68 16.84
N GLY A 271 4.16 -8.65 16.23
CA GLY A 271 4.94 -9.84 15.87
C GLY A 271 4.79 -10.30 14.42
N TRP A 272 3.64 -10.08 13.78
CA TRP A 272 3.46 -10.34 12.35
C TRP A 272 3.68 -9.05 11.55
N ALA A 273 4.86 -8.95 10.94
CA ALA A 273 5.33 -7.73 10.30
C ALA A 273 4.64 -7.44 8.98
N GLY A 274 4.30 -6.17 8.74
CA GLY A 274 3.57 -5.73 7.54
C GLY A 274 2.06 -5.69 7.72
N ARG A 275 1.54 -6.21 8.84
CA ARG A 275 0.09 -6.35 9.09
C ARG A 275 -0.59 -5.07 9.56
N SER A 276 0.15 -4.03 9.87
CA SER A 276 -0.39 -2.78 10.42
C SER A 276 -0.19 -1.62 9.45
N GLY A 277 -0.98 -0.56 9.60
CA GLY A 277 -0.88 0.60 8.72
C GLY A 277 0.47 1.32 8.82
N HIS A 278 1.22 1.19 9.93
CA HIS A 278 2.54 1.80 10.06
C HIS A 278 3.64 0.99 9.37
N ASP A 279 3.63 -0.34 9.45
CA ASP A 279 4.75 -1.19 9.01
C ASP A 279 4.60 -1.73 7.59
N ALA A 280 3.39 -1.91 7.05
CA ALA A 280 3.22 -2.31 5.64
C ALA A 280 3.91 -1.34 4.66
N PRO A 281 3.59 -0.03 4.67
CA PRO A 281 4.29 0.96 3.84
C PRO A 281 5.77 1.16 4.25
N MET A 282 6.15 0.83 5.49
CA MET A 282 7.55 0.93 5.95
C MET A 282 8.43 -0.17 5.35
N ILE A 283 7.96 -1.41 5.35
CA ILE A 283 8.64 -2.55 4.70
C ILE A 283 8.67 -2.32 3.18
N ALA A 284 7.60 -1.80 2.60
CA ALA A 284 7.58 -1.43 1.19
C ALA A 284 8.64 -0.37 0.85
N LEU A 285 8.79 0.68 1.66
CA LEU A 285 9.85 1.68 1.50
C LEU A 285 11.24 1.07 1.68
N ASP A 286 11.41 0.18 2.66
CA ASP A 286 12.66 -0.53 2.90
C ASP A 286 13.09 -1.36 1.68
N ALA A 287 12.14 -2.08 1.09
CA ALA A 287 12.36 -2.84 -0.13
C ALA A 287 12.76 -1.95 -1.31
N LEU A 288 12.06 -0.83 -1.51
CA LEU A 288 12.38 0.15 -2.56
C LEU A 288 13.78 0.75 -2.42
N LEU A 289 14.20 1.06 -1.18
CA LEU A 289 15.54 1.58 -0.88
C LEU A 289 16.64 0.53 -1.15
N GLY A 290 16.35 -0.75 -0.89
CA GLY A 290 17.31 -1.83 -1.04
C GLY A 290 17.43 -2.41 -2.46
N ALA A 291 16.33 -2.41 -3.21
CA ALA A 291 16.26 -3.09 -4.50
C ALA A 291 16.70 -2.24 -5.71
N GLY A 292 16.54 -0.91 -5.64
CA GLY A 292 16.75 -0.05 -6.81
C GLY A 292 15.87 -0.51 -7.98
N SER A 293 16.47 -0.69 -9.16
CA SER A 293 15.77 -1.15 -10.38
C SER A 293 15.75 -2.67 -10.56
N ASP A 294 16.10 -3.45 -9.52
CA ASP A 294 16.09 -4.91 -9.57
C ASP A 294 14.75 -5.47 -9.07
N TRP A 295 13.97 -6.06 -9.97
CA TRP A 295 12.66 -6.64 -9.67
C TRP A 295 12.75 -7.88 -8.76
N GLU A 296 13.77 -8.72 -8.93
CA GLU A 296 13.94 -9.93 -8.13
C GLU A 296 14.35 -9.58 -6.69
N GLU A 297 15.24 -8.60 -6.54
CA GLU A 297 15.59 -8.05 -5.22
C GLU A 297 14.41 -7.34 -4.55
N LEU A 298 13.58 -6.61 -5.31
CA LEU A 298 12.36 -5.99 -4.78
C LEU A 298 11.42 -7.05 -4.21
N MET A 299 11.09 -8.07 -5.01
CA MET A 299 10.19 -9.13 -4.57
C MET A 299 10.78 -9.93 -3.41
N SER A 300 12.09 -10.20 -3.42
CA SER A 300 12.78 -10.84 -2.30
C SER A 300 12.63 -10.08 -0.98
N ARG A 301 12.59 -8.74 -1.02
CA ARG A 301 12.45 -7.90 0.17
C ARG A 301 11.00 -7.66 0.55
N ALA A 302 10.16 -7.35 -0.43
CA ALA A 302 8.79 -6.90 -0.20
C ALA A 302 7.77 -8.03 -0.17
N GLY A 303 7.93 -9.09 -0.97
CA GLY A 303 6.90 -10.11 -1.14
C GLY A 303 7.29 -11.52 -0.70
N PHE A 304 8.57 -11.79 -0.44
CA PHE A 304 9.06 -13.11 -0.03
C PHE A 304 9.68 -13.08 1.38
N HIS A 305 8.86 -12.76 2.37
CA HIS A 305 9.25 -12.70 3.78
C HIS A 305 8.17 -13.33 4.67
N GLY A 306 8.53 -13.69 5.90
CA GLY A 306 7.65 -14.36 6.87
C GLY A 306 6.57 -13.48 7.51
N GLY A 307 6.24 -12.37 6.86
CA GLY A 307 5.29 -11.37 7.34
C GLY A 307 4.00 -11.40 6.52
N ASP A 308 3.20 -10.34 6.66
CA ASP A 308 2.06 -10.05 5.80
C ASP A 308 2.61 -9.51 4.46
N SER A 309 2.89 -10.44 3.55
CA SER A 309 3.82 -10.26 2.44
C SER A 309 3.18 -9.84 1.13
N ASP A 310 1.92 -10.18 0.89
CA ASP A 310 1.10 -9.59 -0.18
C ASP A 310 0.83 -8.10 0.09
N SER A 311 0.47 -7.74 1.33
CA SER A 311 0.19 -6.34 1.71
C SER A 311 1.40 -5.39 1.56
N THR A 312 2.60 -5.87 1.85
CA THR A 312 3.85 -5.11 1.66
C THR A 312 4.23 -5.06 0.19
N ALA A 313 4.07 -6.17 -0.54
CA ALA A 313 4.37 -6.25 -1.96
C ALA A 313 3.45 -5.38 -2.83
N VAL A 314 2.14 -5.34 -2.55
CA VAL A 314 1.17 -4.54 -3.31
C VAL A 314 1.55 -3.06 -3.30
N ILE A 315 2.00 -2.53 -2.15
CA ILE A 315 2.46 -1.15 -1.98
C ILE A 315 3.81 -0.92 -2.69
N ALA A 316 4.78 -1.80 -2.43
CA ALA A 316 6.14 -1.68 -2.95
C ALA A 316 6.15 -1.73 -4.49
N CYS A 317 5.44 -2.71 -5.07
CA CYS A 317 5.39 -2.92 -6.51
C CYS A 317 4.62 -1.83 -7.24
N CYS A 318 3.61 -1.22 -6.60
CA CYS A 318 2.94 -0.05 -7.16
C CYS A 318 3.92 1.12 -7.37
N CYS A 319 4.67 1.45 -6.32
CA CYS A 319 5.69 2.50 -6.37
C CYS A 319 6.83 2.15 -7.34
N TRP A 320 7.29 0.90 -7.32
CA TRP A 320 8.36 0.44 -8.21
C TRP A 320 7.94 0.49 -9.68
N GLY A 321 6.70 0.10 -10.00
CA GLY A 321 6.16 0.18 -11.37
C GLY A 321 6.07 1.61 -11.90
N LEU A 322 5.79 2.59 -11.04
CA LEU A 322 5.93 4.01 -11.41
C LEU A 322 7.38 4.38 -11.72
N LEU A 323 8.31 3.89 -10.90
CA LEU A 323 9.72 4.20 -11.00
C LEU A 323 10.35 3.62 -12.27
N TYR A 324 10.09 2.35 -12.56
CA TYR A 324 10.86 1.57 -13.54
C TYR A 324 10.00 0.94 -14.66
N GLY A 325 8.68 1.12 -14.63
CA GLY A 325 7.78 0.47 -15.58
C GLY A 325 7.77 -1.05 -15.39
N THR A 326 7.70 -1.80 -16.49
CA THR A 326 7.80 -3.28 -16.50
C THR A 326 9.17 -3.78 -16.94
N GLN A 327 10.18 -2.90 -17.01
CA GLN A 327 11.52 -3.28 -17.46
C GLN A 327 12.17 -4.24 -16.46
N GLY A 328 12.61 -5.41 -16.94
CA GLY A 328 13.22 -6.44 -16.09
C GLY A 328 12.21 -7.34 -15.36
N VAL A 329 10.91 -7.07 -15.47
CA VAL A 329 9.86 -7.95 -14.94
C VAL A 329 9.63 -9.10 -15.93
N PRO A 330 9.74 -10.38 -15.51
CA PRO A 330 9.42 -11.52 -16.37
C PRO A 330 7.98 -11.43 -16.89
N GLU A 331 7.78 -11.68 -18.18
CA GLU A 331 6.44 -11.57 -18.81
C GLU A 331 5.41 -12.52 -18.17
N GLY A 332 5.85 -13.69 -17.72
CA GLY A 332 5.02 -14.64 -16.98
C GLY A 332 4.42 -14.05 -15.70
N ASN A 333 5.08 -13.09 -15.06
CA ASN A 333 4.62 -12.52 -13.80
C ASN A 333 3.39 -11.61 -13.95
N TYR A 334 3.06 -11.14 -15.15
CA TYR A 334 1.98 -10.16 -15.32
C TYR A 334 1.08 -10.40 -16.53
N SER A 335 1.51 -11.20 -17.51
CA SER A 335 0.80 -11.34 -18.78
C SER A 335 -0.64 -11.83 -18.63
N ASN A 336 -0.85 -12.80 -17.75
CA ASN A 336 -2.14 -13.45 -17.49
C ASN A 336 -2.68 -13.17 -16.07
N LEU A 337 -2.20 -12.09 -15.42
CA LEU A 337 -2.63 -11.74 -14.08
C LEU A 337 -4.15 -11.55 -14.03
N GLU A 338 -4.77 -12.07 -12.98
CA GLU A 338 -6.17 -11.82 -12.66
C GLU A 338 -6.46 -10.30 -12.64
N TYR A 339 -7.58 -9.90 -13.23
CA TYR A 339 -7.99 -8.49 -13.34
C TYR A 339 -7.04 -7.52 -14.06
N ARG A 340 -6.04 -8.01 -14.80
CA ARG A 340 -5.13 -7.17 -15.60
C ARG A 340 -5.85 -6.06 -16.38
N ASP A 341 -6.89 -6.39 -17.14
CA ASP A 341 -7.63 -5.41 -17.95
C ASP A 341 -8.32 -4.33 -17.10
N ARG A 342 -8.80 -4.69 -15.90
CA ARG A 342 -9.41 -3.74 -14.95
C ARG A 342 -8.34 -2.83 -14.35
N LEU A 343 -7.19 -3.39 -13.96
CA LEU A 343 -6.06 -2.63 -13.41
C LEU A 343 -5.52 -1.62 -14.42
N GLU A 344 -5.28 -2.06 -15.66
CA GLU A 344 -4.78 -1.20 -16.73
C GLU A 344 -5.79 -0.10 -17.10
N ARG A 345 -7.09 -0.42 -17.15
CA ARG A 345 -8.15 0.57 -17.44
C ARG A 345 -8.27 1.62 -16.33
N SER A 346 -8.27 1.20 -15.07
CA SER A 346 -8.29 2.12 -13.93
C SER A 346 -7.08 3.04 -13.95
N ALA A 347 -5.89 2.51 -14.28
CA ALA A 347 -4.68 3.33 -14.44
C ALA A 347 -4.83 4.42 -15.51
N GLU A 348 -5.38 4.08 -16.67
CA GLU A 348 -5.62 5.03 -17.77
C GLU A 348 -6.61 6.13 -17.37
N GLN A 349 -7.69 5.78 -16.67
CA GLN A 349 -8.68 6.73 -16.19
C GLN A 349 -8.11 7.67 -15.13
N LEU A 350 -7.34 7.14 -14.17
CA LEU A 350 -6.65 7.94 -13.15
C LEU A 350 -5.60 8.87 -13.78
N TYR A 351 -4.89 8.41 -14.81
CA TYR A 351 -3.95 9.24 -15.56
C TYR A 351 -4.67 10.43 -16.22
N ALA A 352 -5.81 10.18 -16.89
CA ALA A 352 -6.60 11.21 -17.55
C ALA A 352 -7.17 12.26 -16.58
N LEU A 353 -7.43 11.88 -15.32
CA LEU A 353 -7.93 12.81 -14.29
C LEU A 353 -6.82 13.57 -13.55
N SER A 354 -5.56 13.18 -13.71
CA SER A 354 -4.41 13.76 -12.99
C SER A 354 -3.57 14.73 -13.84
N HIS A 355 -3.72 14.69 -15.17
CA HIS A 355 -2.93 15.46 -16.14
C HIS A 355 -3.81 16.40 -16.96
#